data_AF-A0A832G474-F1
#
_entry.id   AF-A0A832G474-F1
#
_cell.length_a   1.000
_cell.length_b   1.000
_cell.length_c   1.000
_cell.angle_alpha   90.00
_cell.angle_beta   90.00
_cell.angle_gamma   90.00
#
_symmetry.space_group_name_H-M   'P 1'
#
loop_
_entity.id
_entity.type
_entity.pdbx_description
1 polymer ?
#
loop_
_entity_poly.entity_id
_entity_poly.type
_entity_poly.pdbx_seq_one_letter_code
_entity_poly.pdbx_strand_id
1 'polypeptide(L)'
;MKQLLTPIKAVIFDVYGTLLEVGPPVPDADAWWSRIFREILGIEPPIDRHEFFAACKRITEEMEQAVRRKGILHPEVNWPVVVQKAIPRLAMFQPDVLKHFATELIRLQHTSWVRPETAYVLGNLHQKGYVLGIASNSQAYTLHELRTGLAPYGLSLEIFEPTLCFFS
;
A
#
# COMPACT_ATOMS: atom_id res chain seq x y z
N MET A 1 -40.48 8.30 22.15
CA MET A 1 -39.27 9.16 22.16
C MET A 1 -38.55 8.99 20.82
N LYS A 2 -38.41 10.04 20.01
CA LYS A 2 -37.53 10.00 18.83
C LYS A 2 -36.11 10.20 19.31
N GLN A 3 -35.29 9.16 19.26
CA GLN A 3 -33.86 9.25 19.51
C GLN A 3 -33.26 10.10 18.37
N LEU A 4 -32.87 11.33 18.67
CA LEU A 4 -32.18 12.20 17.73
C LEU A 4 -30.77 11.63 17.54
N LEU A 5 -30.59 10.82 16.52
CA LEU A 5 -29.26 10.43 16.06
C LEU A 5 -28.55 11.70 15.57
N THR A 6 -27.35 11.93 16.10
CA THR A 6 -26.51 13.05 15.65
C THR A 6 -26.20 12.84 14.16
N PRO A 7 -26.35 13.87 13.31
CA PRO A 7 -26.07 13.73 11.89
C PRO A 7 -24.60 13.38 11.68
N ILE A 8 -24.34 12.40 10.80
CA ILE A 8 -22.99 12.01 10.39
C ILE A 8 -22.35 13.20 9.65
N LYS A 9 -21.17 13.62 10.10
CA LYS A 9 -20.44 14.77 9.53
C LYS A 9 -19.30 14.37 8.60
N ALA A 10 -18.69 13.22 8.85
CA ALA A 10 -17.58 12.72 8.06
C ALA A 10 -17.63 11.19 7.96
N VAL A 11 -17.05 10.65 6.90
CA VAL A 11 -16.87 9.21 6.68
C VAL A 11 -15.39 8.94 6.43
N ILE A 12 -14.77 8.15 7.30
CA ILE A 12 -13.35 7.81 7.24
C ILE A 12 -13.24 6.35 6.81
N PHE A 13 -12.44 6.08 5.79
CA PHE A 13 -12.27 4.76 5.21
C PHE A 13 -10.90 4.18 5.53
N ASP A 14 -10.83 2.88 5.79
CA ASP A 14 -9.59 2.12 5.57
C ASP A 14 -9.33 1.97 4.06
N VAL A 15 -8.15 1.52 3.66
CA VAL A 15 -7.79 1.35 2.25
C VAL A 15 -8.03 -0.08 1.77
N TYR A 16 -7.24 -1.05 2.21
CA TYR A 16 -7.30 -2.41 1.66
C TYR A 16 -8.50 -3.17 2.21
N GLY A 17 -9.29 -3.79 1.31
CA GLY A 17 -10.56 -4.43 1.65
C GLY A 17 -11.73 -3.46 1.83
N THR A 18 -11.48 -2.14 1.75
CA THR A 18 -12.52 -1.09 1.85
C THR A 18 -12.58 -0.24 0.59
N LEU A 19 -11.54 0.54 0.30
CA LEU A 19 -11.42 1.33 -0.93
C LEU A 19 -10.83 0.50 -2.08
N LEU A 20 -9.79 -0.28 -1.77
CA LEU A 20 -9.09 -1.14 -2.72
C LEU A 20 -9.45 -2.61 -2.47
N GLU A 21 -9.94 -3.29 -3.49
CA GLU A 21 -9.98 -4.74 -3.54
C GLU A 21 -8.58 -5.27 -3.83
N VAL A 22 -8.21 -6.36 -3.17
CA VAL A 22 -6.89 -7.00 -3.30
C VAL A 22 -7.08 -8.31 -4.07
N GLY A 23 -6.36 -8.44 -5.17
CA GLY A 23 -6.34 -9.64 -6.00
C GLY A 23 -5.00 -10.37 -5.99
N PRO A 24 -4.88 -11.42 -6.81
CA PRO A 24 -3.65 -12.19 -6.90
C PRO A 24 -2.47 -11.33 -7.42
N PRO A 25 -1.23 -11.80 -7.22
CA PRO A 25 -0.06 -11.25 -7.90
C PRO A 25 -0.24 -11.14 -9.41
N VAL A 26 0.60 -10.33 -10.04
CA VAL A 26 0.70 -10.32 -11.52
C VAL A 26 1.09 -11.70 -12.05
N PRO A 27 0.57 -12.10 -13.23
CA PRO A 27 1.05 -13.28 -13.93
C PRO A 27 2.54 -13.18 -14.24
N ASP A 28 3.22 -14.33 -14.27
CA ASP A 28 4.67 -14.44 -14.56
C ASP A 28 5.55 -13.56 -13.65
N ALA A 29 5.41 -13.80 -12.35
CA ALA A 29 6.11 -13.06 -11.30
C ALA A 29 7.64 -13.07 -11.44
N ASP A 30 8.24 -14.12 -12.03
CA ASP A 30 9.69 -14.21 -12.23
C ASP A 30 10.18 -13.32 -13.37
N ALA A 31 9.45 -13.28 -14.50
CA ALA A 31 9.73 -12.32 -15.55
C ALA A 31 9.54 -10.88 -15.04
N TRP A 32 8.49 -10.64 -14.26
CA TRP A 32 8.24 -9.33 -13.66
C TRP A 32 9.36 -8.91 -12.70
N TRP A 33 9.81 -9.81 -11.83
CA TRP A 33 10.96 -9.58 -10.94
C TRP A 33 12.19 -9.13 -11.71
N SER A 34 12.56 -9.88 -12.75
CA SER A 34 13.72 -9.55 -13.57
C SER A 34 13.55 -8.21 -14.31
N ARG A 35 12.33 -7.94 -14.80
CA ARG A 35 11.98 -6.71 -15.51
C ARG A 35 12.12 -5.47 -14.63
N ILE A 36 11.58 -5.47 -13.40
CA ILE A 36 11.61 -4.30 -12.53
C ILE A 36 13.04 -3.93 -12.11
N PHE A 37 13.93 -4.90 -11.96
CA PHE A 37 15.35 -4.64 -11.69
C PHE A 37 16.03 -3.98 -12.88
N ARG A 38 15.83 -4.50 -14.10
CA ARG A 38 16.43 -3.92 -15.29
C ARG A 38 15.88 -2.53 -15.63
N GLU A 39 14.57 -2.38 -15.63
CA GLU A 39 13.91 -1.16 -16.10
C GLU A 39 14.00 -0.01 -15.09
N ILE A 40 13.92 -0.29 -13.79
CA ILE A 40 13.91 0.75 -12.75
C ILE A 40 15.30 0.99 -12.18
N LEU A 41 16.06 -0.08 -11.96
CA LEU A 41 17.36 -0.01 -11.27
C LEU A 41 18.55 -0.13 -12.22
N GLY A 42 18.33 -0.50 -13.49
CA GLY A 42 19.41 -0.64 -14.49
C GLY A 42 20.39 -1.76 -14.16
N ILE A 43 19.99 -2.76 -13.36
CA ILE A 43 20.83 -3.88 -12.93
C ILE A 43 20.07 -5.20 -13.06
N GLU A 44 20.79 -6.31 -13.08
CA GLU A 44 20.17 -7.63 -12.88
C GLU A 44 19.83 -7.85 -11.41
N PRO A 45 18.77 -8.63 -11.10
CA PRO A 45 18.45 -8.99 -9.73
C PRO A 45 19.62 -9.79 -9.12
N PRO A 46 20.11 -9.42 -7.92
CA PRO A 46 21.25 -10.09 -7.31
C PRO A 46 20.92 -11.47 -6.74
N ILE A 47 19.63 -11.75 -6.54
CA ILE A 47 19.06 -13.01 -6.06
C ILE A 47 17.75 -13.25 -6.80
N ASP A 48 17.29 -14.50 -6.84
CA ASP A 48 16.00 -14.79 -7.45
C ASP A 48 14.83 -14.34 -6.56
N ARG A 49 13.61 -14.36 -7.12
CA ARG A 49 12.40 -13.91 -6.43
C ARG A 49 12.10 -14.76 -5.19
N HIS A 50 12.32 -16.08 -5.27
CA HIS A 50 12.04 -17.00 -4.16
C HIS A 50 13.02 -16.78 -3.01
N GLU A 51 14.30 -16.63 -3.31
CA GLU A 51 15.35 -16.26 -2.35
C GLU A 51 15.04 -14.93 -1.68
N PHE A 52 14.59 -13.94 -2.46
CA PHE A 52 14.20 -12.64 -1.94
C PHE A 52 13.05 -12.72 -0.92
N PHE A 53 11.96 -13.42 -1.25
CA PHE A 53 10.83 -13.56 -0.33
C PHE A 53 11.18 -14.39 0.91
N ALA A 54 12.02 -15.43 0.76
CA ALA A 54 12.52 -16.20 1.89
C ALA A 54 13.38 -15.33 2.83
N ALA A 55 14.26 -14.49 2.27
CA ALA A 55 15.06 -13.54 3.03
C ALA A 55 14.18 -12.51 3.76
N CYS A 56 13.20 -11.92 3.07
CA CYS A 56 12.27 -10.97 3.67
C CYS A 56 11.48 -11.59 4.84
N LYS A 57 10.96 -12.80 4.66
CA LYS A 57 10.24 -13.51 5.72
C LYS A 57 11.09 -13.68 6.98
N ARG A 58 12.33 -14.17 6.82
CA ARG A 58 13.28 -14.35 7.93
C ARG A 58 13.56 -13.01 8.65
N ILE A 59 13.83 -11.95 7.88
CA ILE A 59 14.11 -10.63 8.43
C ILE A 59 12.91 -10.09 9.20
N THR A 60 11.70 -10.22 8.66
CA THR A 60 10.45 -9.83 9.34
C THR A 60 10.30 -10.59 10.65
N GLU A 61 10.45 -11.92 10.65
CA GLU A 61 10.36 -12.74 11.86
C GLU A 61 11.38 -12.32 12.93
N GLU A 62 12.63 -12.06 12.54
CA GLU A 62 13.68 -11.56 13.44
C GLU A 62 13.32 -10.19 14.05
N MET A 63 12.81 -9.27 13.22
CA MET A 63 12.39 -7.93 13.65
C MET A 63 11.20 -7.99 14.60
N GLU A 64 10.17 -8.77 14.27
CA GLU A 64 9.00 -8.97 15.12
C GLU A 64 9.38 -9.55 16.47
N GLN A 65 10.25 -10.56 16.51
CA GLN A 65 10.72 -11.14 17.77
C GLN A 65 11.46 -10.11 18.63
N ALA A 66 12.34 -9.30 18.03
CA ALA A 66 13.07 -8.26 18.74
C ALA A 66 12.14 -7.19 19.34
N VAL A 67 11.06 -6.83 18.63
CA VAL A 67 10.08 -5.83 19.08
C VAL A 67 9.12 -6.41 20.11
N ARG A 68 8.69 -7.67 19.96
CA ARG A 68 7.88 -8.39 20.97
C ARG A 68 8.59 -8.55 22.30
N ARG A 69 9.92 -8.77 22.29
CA ARG A 69 10.75 -8.78 23.52
C ARG A 69 10.74 -7.44 24.26
N LYS A 70 10.37 -6.34 23.59
CA LYS A 70 10.19 -5.01 24.19
C LYS A 70 8.75 -4.74 24.66
N GLY A 71 7.86 -5.75 24.60
CA GLY A 71 6.48 -5.65 25.08
C GLY A 71 5.46 -5.19 24.04
N ILE A 72 5.84 -5.00 22.78
CA ILE A 72 4.91 -4.62 21.70
C ILE A 72 4.30 -5.88 21.10
N LEU A 73 2.99 -6.07 21.31
CA LEU A 73 2.26 -7.29 20.91
C LEU A 73 2.09 -7.42 19.40
N HIS A 74 1.89 -6.30 18.71
CA HIS A 74 1.59 -6.23 17.27
C HIS A 74 2.59 -5.28 16.59
N PRO A 75 3.85 -5.73 16.39
CA PRO A 75 4.84 -4.92 15.69
C PRO A 75 4.42 -4.68 14.25
N GLU A 76 4.42 -3.42 13.83
CA GLU A 76 4.31 -3.09 12.41
C GLU A 76 5.63 -3.39 11.70
N VAL A 77 5.51 -3.92 10.48
CA VAL A 77 6.66 -4.25 9.64
C VAL A 77 6.98 -3.04 8.78
N ASN A 78 8.18 -2.48 8.96
CA ASN A 78 8.70 -1.45 8.06
C ASN A 78 9.23 -2.13 6.79
N TRP A 79 8.36 -2.26 5.78
CA TRP A 79 8.69 -2.99 4.55
C TRP A 79 9.91 -2.43 3.81
N PRO A 80 10.09 -1.09 3.64
CA PRO A 80 11.31 -0.54 3.06
C PRO A 80 12.60 -1.01 3.76
N VAL A 81 12.60 -1.10 5.10
CA VAL A 81 13.74 -1.61 5.86
C VAL A 81 13.98 -3.10 5.60
N VAL A 82 12.90 -3.91 5.55
CA VAL A 82 13.01 -5.35 5.25
C VAL A 82 13.60 -5.56 3.86
N VAL A 83 13.10 -4.85 2.86
CA VAL A 83 13.55 -4.94 1.46
C VAL A 83 15.02 -4.53 1.33
N GLN A 84 15.44 -3.44 1.97
CA GLN A 84 16.86 -3.03 1.97
C GLN A 84 17.77 -4.02 2.71
N LYS A 85 17.28 -4.68 3.76
CA LYS A 85 18.06 -5.74 4.44
C LYS A 85 18.18 -7.00 3.58
N ALA A 86 17.14 -7.35 2.84
CA ALA A 86 17.16 -8.48 1.92
C ALA A 86 18.07 -8.21 0.71
N ILE A 87 18.11 -6.97 0.22
CA ILE A 87 18.96 -6.54 -0.89
C ILE A 87 19.70 -5.24 -0.49
N PRO A 88 20.85 -5.34 0.19
CA PRO A 88 21.61 -4.19 0.70
C PRO A 88 21.98 -3.17 -0.37
N ARG A 89 22.18 -3.63 -1.62
CA ARG A 89 22.49 -2.78 -2.77
C ARG A 89 21.43 -1.71 -3.05
N LEU A 90 20.18 -1.93 -2.63
CA LEU A 90 19.10 -0.96 -2.77
C LEU A 90 19.37 0.36 -2.02
N ALA A 91 20.17 0.33 -0.95
CA ALA A 91 20.51 1.53 -0.18
C ALA A 91 21.31 2.58 -0.98
N MET A 92 21.84 2.23 -2.15
CA MET A 92 22.60 3.14 -3.01
C MET A 92 21.73 3.96 -3.96
N PHE A 93 20.44 3.62 -4.09
CA PHE A 93 19.53 4.29 -5.03
C PHE A 93 18.82 5.47 -4.38
N GLN A 94 18.41 6.43 -5.21
CA GLN A 94 17.69 7.62 -4.75
C GLN A 94 16.30 7.26 -4.20
N PRO A 95 15.78 8.00 -3.20
CA PRO A 95 14.50 7.71 -2.57
C PRO A 95 13.32 7.59 -3.56
N ASP A 96 13.26 8.44 -4.59
CA ASP A 96 12.17 8.40 -5.57
C ASP A 96 12.23 7.14 -6.46
N VAL A 97 13.45 6.69 -6.80
CA VAL A 97 13.65 5.44 -7.54
C VAL A 97 13.22 4.25 -6.69
N LEU A 98 13.59 4.24 -5.40
CA LEU A 98 13.17 3.19 -4.47
C LEU A 98 11.66 3.18 -4.23
N LYS A 99 11.02 4.36 -4.21
CA LYS A 99 9.57 4.46 -4.11
C LYS A 99 8.88 3.87 -5.34
N HIS A 100 9.36 4.19 -6.54
CA HIS A 100 8.83 3.60 -7.77
C HIS A 100 9.06 2.08 -7.80
N PHE A 101 10.26 1.63 -7.44
CA PHE A 101 10.57 0.21 -7.33
C PHE A 101 9.64 -0.51 -6.33
N ALA A 102 9.37 0.08 -5.17
CA ALA A 102 8.45 -0.50 -4.18
C ALA A 102 7.03 -0.66 -4.71
N THR A 103 6.54 0.31 -5.49
CA THR A 103 5.23 0.23 -6.18
C THR A 103 5.18 -0.92 -7.19
N GLU A 104 6.24 -1.17 -7.94
CA GLU A 104 6.25 -2.29 -8.89
C GLU A 104 6.53 -3.64 -8.19
N LEU A 105 7.27 -3.62 -7.09
CA LEU A 105 7.57 -4.80 -6.28
C LEU A 105 6.32 -5.37 -5.60
N ILE A 106 5.42 -4.52 -5.07
CA ILE A 106 4.24 -5.02 -4.37
C ILE A 106 3.32 -5.83 -5.29
N ARG A 107 3.37 -5.56 -6.61
CA ARG A 107 2.62 -6.29 -7.63
C ARG A 107 2.97 -7.78 -7.71
N LEU A 108 4.15 -8.17 -7.21
CA LEU A 108 4.56 -9.56 -7.06
C LEU A 108 3.87 -10.28 -5.89
N GLN A 109 3.27 -9.54 -4.96
CA GLN A 109 2.52 -10.08 -3.83
C GLN A 109 1.01 -9.98 -4.05
N HIS A 110 0.54 -8.89 -4.63
CA HIS A 110 -0.87 -8.70 -4.95
C HIS A 110 -1.08 -7.61 -6.00
N THR A 111 -2.24 -7.61 -6.62
CA THR A 111 -2.75 -6.47 -7.39
C THR A 111 -3.89 -5.80 -6.63
N SER A 112 -4.17 -4.54 -6.92
CA SER A 112 -5.27 -3.83 -6.28
C SER A 112 -6.06 -2.95 -7.25
N TRP A 113 -7.35 -2.77 -6.98
CA TRP A 113 -8.23 -1.91 -7.78
C TRP A 113 -9.41 -1.37 -6.96
N VAL A 114 -10.01 -0.26 -7.40
CA VAL A 114 -11.29 0.22 -6.86
C VAL A 114 -12.42 -0.45 -7.64
N ARG A 115 -13.39 -1.01 -6.92
CA ARG A 115 -14.63 -1.52 -7.51
C ARG A 115 -15.54 -0.40 -8.02
N PRO A 116 -16.32 -0.61 -9.10
CA PRO A 116 -17.28 0.38 -9.58
C PRO A 116 -18.27 0.83 -8.50
N GLU A 117 -18.72 -0.09 -7.65
CA GLU A 117 -19.65 0.20 -6.56
C GLU A 117 -19.00 1.08 -5.48
N THR A 118 -17.73 0.82 -5.16
CA THR A 118 -16.96 1.65 -4.23
C THR A 118 -16.78 3.06 -4.78
N ALA A 119 -16.39 3.19 -6.06
CA ALA A 119 -16.26 4.50 -6.71
C ALA A 119 -17.60 5.26 -6.73
N TYR A 120 -18.70 4.57 -7.04
CA TYR A 120 -20.04 5.14 -7.01
C TYR A 120 -20.43 5.64 -5.61
N VAL A 121 -20.15 4.88 -4.56
CA VAL A 121 -20.42 5.29 -3.17
C VAL A 121 -19.60 6.53 -2.80
N LEU A 122 -18.30 6.55 -3.10
CA LEU A 122 -17.43 7.70 -2.85
C LEU A 122 -17.94 8.96 -3.55
N GLY A 123 -18.24 8.84 -4.85
CA GLY A 123 -18.77 9.96 -5.64
C GLY A 123 -20.08 10.50 -5.06
N ASN A 124 -21.00 9.62 -4.67
CA ASN A 124 -22.28 10.03 -4.07
C ASN A 124 -22.12 10.70 -2.72
N LEU A 125 -21.23 10.20 -1.85
CA LEU A 125 -20.99 10.80 -0.55
C LEU A 125 -20.37 12.20 -0.72
N HIS A 126 -19.41 12.33 -1.63
CA HIS A 126 -18.81 13.61 -1.96
C HIS A 126 -19.83 14.60 -2.53
N GLN A 127 -20.67 14.19 -3.50
CA GLN A 127 -21.73 15.03 -4.06
C GLN A 127 -22.79 15.46 -3.04
N LYS A 128 -23.05 14.63 -2.01
CA LYS A 128 -23.94 14.97 -0.90
C LYS A 128 -23.31 15.87 0.16
N GLY A 129 -22.05 16.27 -0.02
CA GLY A 129 -21.34 17.17 0.89
C GLY A 129 -20.83 16.49 2.17
N TYR A 130 -20.70 15.17 2.20
CA TYR A 130 -20.00 14.50 3.30
C TYR A 130 -18.50 14.76 3.19
N VAL A 131 -17.87 15.05 4.33
CA VAL A 131 -16.41 15.14 4.40
C VAL A 131 -15.83 13.72 4.43
N LEU A 132 -14.96 13.39 3.47
CA LEU A 132 -14.35 12.06 3.38
C LEU A 132 -12.94 12.10 3.95
N GLY A 133 -12.53 11.05 4.65
CA GLY A 133 -11.18 10.88 5.18
C GLY A 133 -10.65 9.47 4.95
N ILE A 134 -9.37 9.26 5.26
CA ILE A 134 -8.71 7.95 5.20
C ILE A 134 -8.02 7.69 6.53
N ALA A 135 -8.10 6.47 7.05
CA ALA A 135 -7.28 6.02 8.16
C ALA A 135 -6.80 4.60 7.84
N SER A 136 -5.52 4.44 7.53
CA SER A 136 -4.98 3.17 7.08
C SER A 136 -3.55 2.92 7.52
N ASN A 137 -3.26 1.66 7.85
CA ASN A 137 -1.89 1.15 8.01
C ASN A 137 -1.29 0.98 6.62
N SER A 138 -0.68 2.05 6.16
CA SER A 138 -0.28 2.24 4.78
C SER A 138 1.16 1.81 4.55
N GLN A 139 1.55 1.74 3.30
CA GLN A 139 2.93 1.56 2.88
C GLN A 139 3.26 2.62 1.82
N ALA A 140 4.53 2.74 1.45
CA ALA A 140 4.99 3.77 0.51
C ALA A 140 4.25 3.77 -0.86
N TYR A 141 3.67 2.61 -1.23
CA TYR A 141 2.92 2.40 -2.46
C TYR A 141 1.40 2.66 -2.34
N THR A 142 0.82 2.74 -1.14
CA THR A 142 -0.64 2.85 -0.94
C THR A 142 -1.26 4.07 -1.63
N LEU A 143 -0.60 5.23 -1.53
CA LEU A 143 -1.07 6.45 -2.20
C LEU A 143 -1.02 6.32 -3.73
N HIS A 144 -0.05 5.58 -4.27
CA HIS A 144 0.02 5.34 -5.70
C HIS A 144 -1.13 4.42 -6.13
N GLU A 145 -1.37 3.33 -5.42
CA GLU A 145 -2.46 2.40 -5.73
C GLU A 145 -3.83 3.06 -5.65
N LEU A 146 -4.08 3.91 -4.64
CA LEU A 146 -5.31 4.70 -4.56
C LEU A 146 -5.49 5.61 -5.77
N ARG A 147 -4.46 6.36 -6.17
CA ARG A 147 -4.55 7.24 -7.36
C ARG A 147 -4.85 6.44 -8.61
N THR A 148 -4.13 5.34 -8.82
CA THR A 148 -4.29 4.47 -9.98
C THR A 148 -5.67 3.81 -9.99
N GLY A 149 -6.19 3.39 -8.84
CA GLY A 149 -7.51 2.77 -8.72
C GLY A 149 -8.68 3.74 -8.88
N LEU A 150 -8.54 5.00 -8.43
CA LEU A 150 -9.58 6.03 -8.52
C LEU A 150 -9.68 6.66 -9.91
N ALA A 151 -8.55 6.83 -10.61
CA ALA A 151 -8.48 7.54 -11.89
C ALA A 151 -9.44 7.05 -12.99
N PRO A 152 -9.67 5.73 -13.19
CA PRO A 152 -10.62 5.23 -14.18
C PRO A 152 -12.06 5.70 -13.99
N TYR A 153 -12.41 6.13 -12.77
CA TYR A 153 -13.75 6.61 -12.43
C TYR A 153 -13.84 8.15 -12.37
N GLY A 154 -12.79 8.86 -12.81
CA GLY A 154 -12.71 10.32 -12.73
C GLY A 154 -12.60 10.86 -11.30
N LEU A 155 -12.24 10.00 -10.35
CA LEU A 155 -11.98 10.39 -8.96
C LEU A 155 -10.49 10.60 -8.75
N SER A 156 -10.15 11.48 -7.81
CA SER A 156 -8.78 11.73 -7.36
C SER A 156 -8.72 11.70 -5.84
N LEU A 157 -7.51 11.78 -5.27
CA LEU A 157 -7.36 11.90 -3.82
C LEU A 157 -7.94 13.20 -3.25
N GLU A 158 -8.27 14.18 -4.09
CA GLU A 158 -8.81 15.48 -3.67
C GLU A 158 -10.24 15.38 -3.13
N ILE A 159 -10.93 14.26 -3.32
CA ILE A 159 -12.24 14.01 -2.70
C ILE A 159 -12.13 13.77 -1.17
N PHE A 160 -10.92 13.49 -0.68
CA PHE A 160 -10.64 13.28 0.73
C PHE A 160 -10.02 14.54 1.34
N GLU A 161 -10.53 14.92 2.51
CA GLU A 161 -10.04 16.06 3.30
C GLU A 161 -8.65 15.72 3.88
N PRO A 162 -7.57 16.43 3.50
CA PRO A 162 -6.22 16.09 3.93
C PRO A 162 -6.04 16.07 5.44
N THR A 163 -6.77 16.91 6.18
CA THR A 163 -6.73 16.93 7.65
C THR A 163 -7.42 15.74 8.32
N LEU A 164 -8.15 14.94 7.55
CA LEU A 164 -8.79 13.69 7.96
C LEU A 164 -8.15 12.44 7.31
N CYS A 165 -6.94 12.58 6.73
CA CYS A 165 -6.18 11.49 6.16
C CYS A 165 -4.99 11.11 7.06
N PHE A 166 -5.06 9.93 7.65
CA PHE A 166 -4.07 9.36 8.55
C PHE A 166 -3.46 8.12 7.90
N PHE A 167 -2.15 8.15 7.71
CA PHE A 167 -1.35 7.10 7.11
C PHE A 167 -0.26 6.72 8.13
N SER A 168 -0.38 5.53 8.72
CA SER A 168 0.70 4.90 9.50
C SER A 168 1.61 4.08 8.58
#